data_AF-A0AA41WZY8-F1
#
_entry.id   AF-A0AA41WZY8-F1
#
_cell.length_a   1.000
_cell.length_b   1.000
_cell.length_c   1.000
_cell.angle_alpha   90.00
_cell.angle_beta   90.00
_cell.angle_gamma   90.00
#
_symmetry.space_group_name_H-M   'P 1'
#
loop_
_entity.id
_entity.type
_entity.pdbx_description
1 polymer ?
#
loop_
_entity_poly.entity_id
_entity_poly.type
_entity_poly.pdbx_seq_one_letter_code
_entity_poly.pdbx_strand_id
1 'polypeptide(L)'
;MAKRGVKKKQFREDFGVFVCPHVLEGAAVLSVVRDGEGDWQFSCGDEASDMNADLHLVAVGELIQRDPSLADSVELAENQGIERAKTYKDWDSFSISEND
;
A
#
# COMPACT_ATOMS: atom_id res chain seq x y z
N MET A 1 -26.98 -21.93 14.53
CA MET A 1 -26.66 -20.52 14.17
C MET A 1 -25.39 -20.54 13.34
N ALA A 2 -25.48 -20.44 12.02
CA ALA A 2 -24.29 -20.36 11.17
C ALA A 2 -23.61 -19.01 11.43
N LYS A 3 -22.41 -19.02 12.02
CA LYS A 3 -21.57 -17.83 12.09
C LYS A 3 -21.21 -17.48 10.65
N ARG A 4 -21.89 -16.51 10.04
CA ARG A 4 -21.48 -15.91 8.77
C ARG A 4 -20.06 -15.37 9.02
N GLY A 5 -19.05 -16.10 8.54
CA GLY A 5 -17.68 -15.63 8.61
C GLY A 5 -17.61 -14.26 7.95
N VAL A 6 -17.05 -13.28 8.65
CA VAL A 6 -16.74 -11.97 8.06
C VAL A 6 -15.81 -12.25 6.89
N LYS A 7 -16.24 -11.97 5.66
CA LYS A 7 -15.34 -12.02 4.51
C LYS A 7 -14.29 -10.93 4.75
N LYS A 8 -13.04 -11.33 4.94
CA LYS A 8 -11.91 -10.38 4.92
C LYS A 8 -11.91 -9.70 3.55
N LYS A 9 -11.62 -8.40 3.48
CA LYS A 9 -11.44 -7.74 2.20
C LYS A 9 -10.20 -8.34 1.53
N GLN A 10 -10.20 -8.34 0.20
CA GLN A 10 -9.03 -8.71 -0.58
C GLN A 10 -8.95 -7.79 -1.80
N PHE A 11 -7.74 -7.51 -2.24
CA PHE A 11 -7.56 -6.90 -3.54
C PHE A 11 -8.02 -7.86 -4.64
N ARG A 12 -8.52 -7.27 -5.73
CA ARG A 12 -8.56 -7.96 -7.03
C ARG A 12 -7.13 -7.95 -7.57
N GLU A 13 -6.66 -9.06 -8.14
CA GLU A 13 -5.26 -9.19 -8.57
C GLU A 13 -4.85 -8.12 -9.60
N ASP A 14 -5.78 -7.72 -10.48
CA ASP A 14 -5.60 -6.67 -11.48
C ASP A 14 -6.00 -5.26 -10.98
N PHE A 15 -6.21 -5.06 -9.68
CA PHE A 15 -6.48 -3.72 -9.14
C PHE A 15 -5.23 -2.84 -9.29
N GLY A 16 -5.42 -1.66 -9.87
CA GLY A 16 -4.35 -0.70 -10.14
C GLY A 16 -3.94 0.05 -8.88
N VAL A 17 -2.64 0.09 -8.61
CA VAL A 17 -2.05 0.86 -7.49
C VAL A 17 -0.85 1.65 -7.99
N PHE A 18 -0.64 2.82 -7.40
CA PHE A 18 0.51 3.66 -7.72
C PHE A 18 1.75 3.15 -7.00
N VAL A 19 2.89 3.12 -7.69
CA VAL A 19 4.19 2.77 -7.13
C VAL A 19 5.24 3.78 -7.54
N CYS A 20 6.21 4.00 -6.66
CA CYS A 20 7.39 4.76 -7.02
C CYS A 20 8.35 3.91 -7.88
N PRO A 21 9.20 4.54 -8.72
CA PRO A 21 10.10 3.83 -9.63
C PRO A 21 11.05 2.88 -8.89
N HIS A 22 11.50 3.23 -7.68
CA HIS A 22 12.36 2.36 -6.89
C HIS A 22 11.70 1.01 -6.55
N VAL A 23 10.39 0.99 -6.28
CA VAL A 23 9.66 -0.26 -6.01
C VAL A 23 9.62 -1.13 -7.27
N LEU A 24 9.45 -0.52 -8.46
CA LEU A 24 9.55 -1.23 -9.74
C LEU A 24 10.94 -1.81 -9.99
N GLU A 25 11.98 -1.07 -9.61
CA GLU A 25 13.38 -1.50 -9.73
C GLU A 25 13.79 -2.58 -8.71
N GLY A 26 12.89 -2.94 -7.78
CA GLY A 26 13.14 -3.99 -6.81
C GLY A 26 13.45 -3.49 -5.40
N ALA A 27 13.20 -2.22 -5.07
CA ALA A 27 13.17 -1.77 -3.68
C ALA A 27 12.00 -2.42 -2.92
N ALA A 28 12.11 -2.49 -1.59
CA ALA A 28 11.02 -2.96 -0.75
C ALA A 28 9.95 -1.86 -0.62
N VAL A 29 8.68 -2.26 -0.54
CA VAL A 29 7.62 -1.34 -0.14
C VAL A 29 7.70 -1.15 1.37
N LEU A 30 7.89 0.08 1.83
CA LEU A 30 7.99 0.41 3.25
C LEU A 30 6.83 1.27 3.73
N SER A 31 6.10 1.92 2.82
CA SER A 31 4.90 2.67 3.16
C SER A 31 3.81 2.38 2.13
N VAL A 32 2.57 2.29 2.61
CA VAL A 32 1.37 2.16 1.79
C VAL A 32 0.34 3.15 2.30
N VAL A 33 -0.16 3.96 1.40
CA VAL A 33 -1.16 5.00 1.66
C VAL A 33 -2.41 4.69 0.87
N ARG A 34 -3.58 4.92 1.46
CA ARG A 34 -4.83 5.08 0.75
C ARG A 34 -5.27 6.54 0.88
N ASP A 35 -5.29 7.25 -0.23
CA ASP A 35 -5.59 8.68 -0.23
C ASP A 35 -7.11 8.94 -0.05
N GLY A 36 -7.51 10.22 -0.07
CA GLY A 36 -8.88 10.66 0.13
C GLY A 36 -9.83 10.34 -1.04
N GLU A 37 -9.30 10.13 -2.25
CA GLU A 37 -10.02 9.65 -3.43
C GLU A 37 -10.15 8.12 -3.45
N GLY A 38 -9.40 7.44 -2.56
CA GLY A 38 -9.49 6.01 -2.33
C GLY A 38 -8.56 5.17 -3.20
N ASP A 39 -7.56 5.79 -3.84
CA ASP A 39 -6.48 5.10 -4.54
C ASP A 39 -5.39 4.67 -3.56
N TRP A 40 -4.68 3.59 -3.91
CA TRP A 40 -3.56 3.12 -3.11
C TRP A 40 -2.23 3.50 -3.76
N GLN A 41 -1.31 3.97 -2.93
CA GLN A 41 0.07 4.25 -3.30
C GLN A 41 1.01 3.41 -2.43
N PHE A 42 1.95 2.72 -3.07
CA PHE A 42 2.95 1.84 -2.48
C PHE A 42 4.34 2.44 -2.72
N SER A 43 5.01 2.86 -1.65
CA SER A 43 6.27 3.60 -1.73
C SER A 43 7.40 2.91 -1.00
N CYS A 44 8.63 3.29 -1.37
CA CYS A 44 9.84 2.75 -0.77
C CYS A 44 10.16 3.33 0.62
N GLY A 45 9.36 4.29 1.11
CA GLY A 45 9.55 4.95 2.40
C GLY A 45 10.58 6.09 2.38
N ASP A 46 10.99 6.54 1.19
CA ASP A 46 11.87 7.70 1.03
C ASP A 46 11.05 8.88 0.51
N GLU A 47 10.54 9.70 1.43
CA GLU A 47 9.63 10.82 1.12
C GLU A 47 10.23 11.80 0.11
N ALA A 48 11.55 12.01 0.17
CA ALA A 48 12.28 12.88 -0.76
C ALA A 48 12.25 12.35 -2.21
N SER A 49 12.32 11.03 -2.36
CA SER A 49 12.19 10.35 -3.64
C SER A 49 10.75 10.30 -4.13
N ASP A 50 9.77 10.22 -3.23
CA ASP A 50 8.34 10.13 -3.59
C ASP A 50 7.74 11.49 -4.01
N MET A 51 8.20 12.63 -3.45
CA MET A 51 7.65 13.97 -3.75
C MET A 51 7.82 14.45 -5.20
N ASN A 52 8.74 13.88 -5.99
CA ASN A 52 9.01 14.29 -7.37
C ASN A 52 9.12 13.12 -8.36
N ALA A 53 8.73 11.92 -7.95
CA ALA A 53 8.82 10.75 -8.81
C ALA A 53 7.63 10.66 -9.77
N ASP A 54 7.90 10.29 -11.02
CA ASP A 54 6.88 9.77 -11.93
C ASP A 54 6.32 8.46 -11.35
N LEU A 55 5.13 8.53 -10.74
CA LEU A 55 4.45 7.35 -10.22
C LEU A 55 3.99 6.46 -11.37
N HIS A 56 4.09 5.16 -11.17
CA HIS A 56 3.64 4.17 -12.14
C HIS A 56 2.41 3.43 -11.62
N LEU A 57 1.46 3.16 -12.50
CA LEU A 57 0.30 2.35 -12.18
C LEU A 57 0.59 0.87 -12.51
N VAL A 58 0.47 0.00 -11.51
CA VAL A 58 0.67 -1.45 -11.68
C VAL A 58 -0.46 -2.27 -11.06
N ALA A 59 -0.60 -3.51 -11.51
CA ALA A 59 -1.49 -4.46 -10.87
C ALA A 59 -0.93 -4.88 -9.51
N VAL A 60 -1.72 -4.71 -8.44
CA VAL A 60 -1.32 -5.02 -7.06
C VAL A 60 -0.97 -6.50 -6.86
N GLY A 61 -1.52 -7.39 -7.69
CA GLY A 61 -1.19 -8.82 -7.69
C GLY A 61 0.30 -9.09 -7.87
N GLU A 62 1.01 -8.32 -8.69
CA GLU A 62 2.47 -8.47 -8.88
C GLU A 62 3.25 -8.10 -7.62
N LEU A 63 2.79 -7.06 -6.90
CA LEU A 63 3.41 -6.63 -5.64
C LEU A 63 3.14 -7.65 -4.52
N ILE A 64 1.91 -8.15 -4.40
CA ILE A 64 1.53 -9.13 -3.38
C ILE A 64 2.24 -10.47 -3.59
N GLN A 65 2.46 -10.90 -4.83
CA GLN A 65 3.26 -12.10 -5.12
C GLN A 65 4.70 -11.96 -4.61
N ARG A 66 5.26 -10.75 -4.70
CA ARG A 66 6.62 -10.44 -4.21
C ARG A 66 6.67 -10.26 -2.68
N ASP A 67 5.63 -9.68 -2.09
CA ASP A 67 5.47 -9.54 -0.65
C ASP A 67 3.99 -9.74 -0.23
N PRO A 68 3.66 -10.93 0.30
CA PRO A 68 2.28 -11.25 0.70
C PRO A 68 1.72 -10.37 1.83
N SER A 69 2.57 -9.75 2.65
CA SER A 69 2.14 -8.87 3.75
C SER A 69 1.51 -7.56 3.26
N LEU A 70 1.67 -7.24 1.98
CA LEU A 70 1.01 -6.10 1.34
C LEU A 70 -0.50 -6.29 1.20
N ALA A 71 -0.98 -7.53 1.23
CA ALA A 71 -2.42 -7.83 1.16
C ALA A 71 -3.19 -7.23 2.35
N ASP A 72 -2.56 -7.02 3.50
CA ASP A 72 -3.18 -6.42 4.69
C ASP A 72 -3.56 -4.94 4.47
N SER A 73 -2.90 -4.24 3.53
CA SER A 73 -3.20 -2.83 3.19
C SER A 73 -4.60 -2.63 2.58
N VAL A 74 -5.30 -3.70 2.19
CA VAL A 74 -6.70 -3.64 1.73
C VAL A 74 -7.66 -3.12 2.81
N GLU A 75 -7.27 -3.25 4.07
CA GLU A 75 -8.08 -2.81 5.20
C GLU A 75 -8.01 -1.30 5.44
N LEU A 76 -7.06 -0.59 4.81
CA LEU A 76 -6.91 0.86 4.92
C LEU A 76 -8.21 1.60 4.58
N ALA A 77 -8.66 2.47 5.49
CA ALA A 77 -9.67 3.46 5.18
C ALA A 77 -9.07 4.59 4.33
N GLU A 78 -9.92 5.41 3.72
CA GLU A 78 -9.48 6.65 3.07
C GLU A 78 -8.73 7.52 4.08
N ASN A 79 -7.68 8.21 3.61
CA ASN A 79 -6.80 9.04 4.44
C ASN A 79 -6.05 8.25 5.55
N GLN A 80 -5.72 6.99 5.30
CA GLN A 80 -4.89 6.19 6.20
C GLN A 80 -3.67 5.65 5.47
N GLY A 81 -2.60 5.47 6.24
CA GLY A 81 -1.40 4.79 5.77
C GLY A 81 -0.88 3.78 6.79
N ILE A 82 -0.02 2.90 6.29
CA ILE A 82 0.81 2.01 7.09
C ILE A 82 2.25 2.14 6.62
N GLU A 83 3.18 2.07 7.55
CA GLU A 83 4.62 2.08 7.30
C GLU A 83 5.32 0.97 8.06
N ARG A 84 6.52 0.60 7.64
CA ARG A 84 7.37 -0.37 8.35
C ARG A 84 8.84 -0.09 8.08
N ALA A 85 9.69 -0.45 9.04
CA ALA A 85 11.12 -0.23 8.92
C ALA A 85 11.81 -1.10 7.82
N LYS A 86 11.24 -2.27 7.49
CA LYS A 86 11.76 -3.19 6.45
C LYS A 86 10.74 -4.27 6.08
N THR A 87 10.99 -5.00 5.00
CA THR A 87 10.17 -6.15 4.57
C THR A 87 9.95 -7.14 5.72
N TYR A 88 8.70 -7.61 5.87
CA TYR A 88 8.26 -8.56 6.89
C TYR A 88 8.38 -8.09 8.35
N LYS A 89 8.48 -6.78 8.58
CA LYS A 89 8.23 -6.19 9.91
C LYS A 89 6.77 -5.79 10.06
N ASP A 90 6.38 -5.67 11.33
CA ASP A 90 5.07 -5.15 11.72
C ASP A 90 4.83 -3.77 11.10
N TRP A 91 3.57 -3.54 10.76
CA TRP A 91 3.09 -2.28 10.20
C TRP A 91 2.71 -1.32 11.34
N ASP A 92 3.19 -0.08 11.25
CA ASP A 92 2.75 1.05 12.05
C ASP A 92 1.73 1.85 11.23
N SER A 93 0.54 2.08 11.79
CA SER A 93 -0.54 2.80 11.09
C SER A 93 -0.54 4.29 11.43
N PHE A 94 -0.79 5.14 10.44
CA PHE A 94 -0.94 6.58 10.61
C PHE A 94 -2.16 7.11 9.84
N SER A 95 -2.59 8.32 10.18
CA SER A 95 -3.67 9.04 9.48
C SER A 95 -3.07 10.20 8.69
N ILE A 96 -3.62 10.43 7.51
CA ILE A 96 -3.20 11.47 6.58
C ILE A 96 -4.18 12.62 6.75
N SER A 97 -3.70 13.76 7.23
CA SER A 97 -4.46 15.00 7.20
C SER A 97 -4.02 15.80 5.99
N GLU A 98 -4.95 16.24 5.13
CA GLU A 98 -4.72 17.07 3.92
C GLU A 98 -4.15 18.49 4.21
N ASN A 99 -3.33 18.66 5.26
CA ASN A 99 -2.83 19.97 5.63
C ASN A 99 -1.42 19.89 6.25
N ASP A 100 -0.40 19.77 5.41
CA ASP A 100 0.90 20.45 5.62
C ASP A 100 1.33 21.15 4.34
#